data_AF-A0A0K8VEK9-F1
#
_entry.id   AF-A0A0K8VEK9-F1
#
_cell.length_a   1.000
_cell.length_b   1.000
_cell.length_c   1.000
_cell.angle_alpha   90.00
_cell.angle_beta   90.00
_cell.angle_gamma   90.00
#
_symmetry.space_group_name_H-M   'P 1'
#
loop_
_entity.id
_entity.type
_entity.pdbx_description
1 polymer ?
#
loop_
_entity_poly.entity_id
_entity_poly.type
_entity_poly.pdbx_seq_one_letter_code
_entity_poly.pdbx_strand_id
1 'polypeptide(L)'
;MEILKQGAEGRLYLGVFKGETCLVKERFIKHYRHPELDTQITRQRIKAEIKAATRCQNAGILVPHILHTDLNERRIYMEYFGEAITAKELIQRVVTGHSMETAEIVLKNLCTQVGTIIGELHANNII
;
A
#
# COMPACT_ATOMS: atom_id res chain seq x y z
N MET A 1 -7.60 -17.89 0.04
CA MET A 1 -7.40 -16.60 -0.64
C MET A 1 -6.32 -16.80 -1.67
N GLU A 2 -6.50 -16.28 -2.88
CA GLU A 2 -5.47 -16.33 -3.92
C GLU A 2 -4.44 -15.23 -3.68
N ILE A 3 -3.17 -15.54 -3.90
CA ILE A 3 -2.09 -14.56 -3.76
C ILE A 3 -2.09 -13.62 -4.96
N LEU A 4 -2.25 -12.32 -4.68
CA LEU A 4 -2.13 -11.28 -5.70
C LEU A 4 -0.66 -10.93 -5.95
N LYS A 5 0.12 -10.79 -4.88
CA LYS A 5 1.54 -10.41 -4.98
C LYS A 5 2.31 -10.78 -3.72
N GLN A 6 3.60 -11.08 -3.87
CA GLN A 6 4.52 -11.30 -2.76
C GLN A 6 5.65 -10.27 -2.79
N GLY A 7 5.92 -9.64 -1.65
CA GLY A 7 7.10 -8.80 -1.42
C GLY A 7 8.02 -9.40 -0.36
N ALA A 8 9.07 -8.66 0.04
CA ALA A 8 10.00 -9.11 1.08
C ALA A 8 9.40 -9.10 2.50
N GLU A 9 8.35 -8.31 2.72
CA GLU A 9 7.76 -8.07 4.03
C GLU A 9 6.44 -8.81 4.28
N GLY A 10 5.81 -9.32 3.22
CA GLY A 10 4.49 -9.92 3.32
C GLY A 10 3.90 -10.32 1.98
N ARG A 11 2.69 -10.87 2.06
CA ARG A 11 1.85 -11.27 0.92
C ARG A 11 0.62 -10.38 0.85
N LEU A 12 0.19 -10.10 -0.37
CA LEU A 12 -1.08 -9.49 -0.68
C LEU A 12 -1.99 -10.56 -1.27
N TYR A 13 -3.21 -10.64 -0.75
CA TYR A 13 -4.25 -11.53 -1.24
C TYR A 13 -5.48 -10.75 -1.64
N LEU A 14 -6.24 -11.30 -2.58
CA LEU A 14 -7.64 -10.92 -2.75
C LEU A 14 -8.50 -11.73 -1.80
N GLY A 15 -9.32 -11.03 -1.04
CA GLY A 15 -10.24 -11.60 -0.06
C GLY A 15 -11.62 -10.97 -0.16
N VAL A 16 -12.52 -11.44 0.70
CA VAL A 16 -13.86 -10.89 0.88
C VAL A 16 -14.02 -10.53 2.35
N PHE A 17 -14.44 -9.30 2.62
CA PHE A 17 -14.76 -8.84 3.96
C PHE A 17 -16.18 -8.28 3.96
N LYS A 18 -17.06 -8.86 4.78
CA LYS A 18 -18.49 -8.49 4.87
C LYS A 18 -19.23 -8.46 3.52
N GLY A 19 -18.85 -9.32 2.58
CA GLY A 19 -19.47 -9.42 1.25
C GLY A 19 -18.83 -8.55 0.17
N GLU A 20 -17.85 -7.70 0.52
CA GLU A 20 -17.14 -6.84 -0.41
C GLU A 20 -15.73 -7.36 -0.70
N THR A 21 -15.28 -7.23 -1.95
CA THR A 21 -13.90 -7.57 -2.34
C THR A 21 -12.92 -6.62 -1.64
N CYS A 22 -11.87 -7.18 -1.05
CA CYS A 22 -10.86 -6.42 -0.33
C CYS A 22 -9.45 -6.94 -0.60
N LEU A 23 -8.48 -6.09 -0.33
CA LEU A 23 -7.06 -6.44 -0.33
C LEU A 23 -6.66 -6.84 1.09
N VAL A 24 -6.05 -8.01 1.23
CA VAL A 24 -5.55 -8.50 2.52
C VAL A 24 -4.03 -8.50 2.49
N LYS A 25 -3.42 -7.72 3.37
CA LYS A 25 -1.96 -7.68 3.54
C LYS A 25 -1.57 -8.48 4.78
N GLU A 26 -0.82 -9.56 4.57
CA GLU A 26 -0.30 -10.42 5.63
C GLU A 26 1.21 -10.21 5.79
N ARG A 27 1.67 -9.91 7.01
CA ARG A 27 3.10 -9.78 7.32
C ARG A 27 3.73 -11.14 7.65
N PHE A 28 4.92 -11.37 7.12
CA PHE A 28 5.65 -12.62 7.38
C PHE A 28 6.10 -12.80 8.82
N ILE A 29 6.20 -14.05 9.24
CA ILE A 29 7.00 -14.46 10.38
C ILE A 29 8.47 -14.36 10.01
N LYS A 30 9.24 -13.61 10.80
CA LYS A 30 10.69 -13.52 10.63
C LYS A 30 11.35 -14.50 11.59
N HIS A 31 11.60 -15.72 11.11
CA HIS A 31 12.15 -16.84 11.92
C HIS A 31 13.53 -16.57 12.53
N TYR A 32 14.26 -15.56 12.06
CA TYR A 32 15.51 -15.13 12.67
C TYR A 32 15.32 -14.32 13.96
N ARG A 33 14.09 -13.92 14.33
CA ARG A 33 13.78 -13.19 15.57
C ARG A 33 13.20 -14.12 16.62
N HIS A 34 13.43 -13.79 17.89
CA HIS A 34 12.72 -14.45 18.99
C HIS A 34 11.18 -14.29 18.80
N PRO A 35 10.36 -15.34 18.98
CA PRO A 35 8.93 -15.30 18.66
C PRO A 35 8.15 -14.15 19.30
N GLU A 36 8.45 -13.84 20.57
CA GLU A 36 7.81 -12.74 21.30
C GLU A 36 8.20 -11.38 20.73
N LEU A 37 9.49 -11.20 20.41
CA LEU A 37 10.01 -9.98 19.81
C LEU A 37 9.42 -9.77 18.41
N ASP A 38 9.35 -10.83 17.60
CA ASP A 38 8.75 -10.76 16.28
C ASP A 38 7.27 -10.37 16.34
N THR A 39 6.55 -10.92 17.31
CA THR A 39 5.14 -10.60 17.57
C THR A 39 4.99 -9.13 17.98
N GLN A 40 5.80 -8.65 18.92
CA GLN A 40 5.78 -7.25 19.37
C GLN A 40 6.09 -6.28 18.22
N ILE A 41 7.19 -6.52 17.49
CA ILE A 41 7.60 -5.67 16.35
C ILE A 41 6.50 -5.69 15.28
N THR A 42 5.98 -6.86 14.92
CA THR A 42 4.96 -6.98 13.88
C THR A 42 3.68 -6.25 14.27
N ARG A 43 3.22 -6.39 15.53
CA ARG A 43 2.05 -5.65 16.03
C ARG A 43 2.27 -4.14 16.01
N GLN A 44 3.46 -3.67 16.41
CA GLN A 44 3.80 -2.25 16.34
C GLN A 44 3.80 -1.73 14.90
N ARG A 45 4.36 -2.48 13.95
CA ARG A 45 4.37 -2.12 12.53
C ARG A 45 2.96 -2.07 11.93
N ILE A 46 2.10 -3.04 12.25
CA ILE A 46 0.70 -3.03 11.80
C ILE A 46 -0.04 -1.81 12.36
N LYS A 47 0.10 -1.52 13.67
CA LYS A 47 -0.50 -0.33 14.29
C LYS A 47 0.00 0.97 13.66
N ALA A 48 1.30 1.06 13.36
CA ALA A 48 1.89 2.22 12.70
C ALA A 48 1.32 2.41 11.28
N GLU A 49 1.15 1.32 10.53
CA GLU A 49 0.59 1.34 9.17
C GLU A 49 -0.87 1.81 9.16
N ILE A 50 -1.70 1.31 10.07
CA ILE A 50 -3.09 1.75 10.23
C ILE A 50 -3.15 3.22 10.65
N LYS A 51 -2.32 3.62 11.63
CA LYS A 51 -2.25 5.01 12.08
C LYS A 51 -1.80 5.94 10.94
N ALA A 52 -0.86 5.53 10.11
CA ALA A 52 -0.42 6.30 8.95
C ALA A 52 -1.58 6.47 7.94
N ALA A 53 -2.28 5.39 7.59
CA ALA A 53 -3.45 5.45 6.70
C ALA A 53 -4.53 6.39 7.25
N THR A 54 -4.89 6.29 8.53
CA THR A 54 -5.87 7.19 9.16
C THR A 54 -5.41 8.65 9.13
N ARG A 55 -4.13 8.93 9.35
CA ARG A 55 -3.58 10.29 9.27
C ARG A 55 -3.66 10.85 7.85
N CYS A 56 -3.33 10.04 6.84
CA CYS A 56 -3.48 10.43 5.44
C CYS A 56 -4.94 10.74 5.10
N GLN A 57 -5.86 9.85 5.50
CA GLN A 57 -7.30 10.04 5.27
C GLN A 57 -7.82 11.34 5.92
N ASN A 58 -7.43 11.62 7.16
CA ASN A 58 -7.80 12.87 7.85
C ASN A 58 -7.21 14.12 7.20
N ALA A 59 -6.08 13.98 6.51
CA ALA A 59 -5.45 15.05 5.74
C ALA A 59 -6.04 15.21 4.32
N GLY A 60 -7.06 14.41 3.96
CA GLY A 60 -7.64 14.41 2.62
C GLY A 60 -6.81 13.67 1.56
N ILE A 61 -5.75 12.97 1.97
CA ILE A 61 -4.89 12.21 1.06
C ILE A 61 -5.50 10.84 0.79
N LEU A 62 -5.63 10.49 -0.49
CA LEU A 62 -6.20 9.23 -0.93
C LEU A 62 -5.34 8.04 -0.49
N VAL A 63 -5.92 7.17 0.32
CA VAL A 63 -5.34 5.90 0.76
C VAL A 63 -6.44 4.84 0.83
N PRO A 64 -6.11 3.54 0.74
CA PRO A 64 -7.10 2.49 0.94
C PRO A 64 -7.77 2.62 2.32
N HIS A 65 -9.10 2.55 2.37
CA HIS A 65 -9.80 2.47 3.64
C HIS A 65 -9.44 1.17 4.39
N ILE A 66 -9.14 1.28 5.68
CA ILE A 66 -8.91 0.11 6.54
C ILE A 66 -10.25 -0.47 6.95
N LEU A 67 -10.54 -1.68 6.50
CA LEU A 67 -11.80 -2.39 6.77
C LEU A 67 -11.74 -3.18 8.08
N HIS A 68 -10.61 -3.84 8.32
CA HIS A 68 -10.38 -4.66 9.51
C HIS A 68 -8.89 -4.91 9.76
N THR A 69 -8.54 -5.30 10.97
CA THR A 69 -7.18 -5.67 11.34
C THR A 69 -7.21 -6.86 12.28
N ASP A 70 -6.42 -7.88 11.93
CA ASP A 70 -6.18 -9.04 12.78
C ASP A 70 -4.70 -9.05 13.20
N LEU A 71 -4.44 -8.71 14.46
CA LEU A 71 -3.09 -8.65 15.00
C LEU A 71 -2.52 -10.03 15.36
N ASN A 72 -3.36 -11.07 15.42
CA ASN A 72 -2.93 -12.43 15.71
C ASN A 72 -2.48 -13.10 14.41
N GLU A 73 -3.29 -12.97 13.36
CA GLU A 73 -2.98 -13.46 12.01
C GLU A 73 -2.05 -12.52 11.21
N ARG A 74 -1.68 -11.37 11.78
CA ARG A 74 -0.76 -10.37 11.18
C ARG A 74 -1.31 -9.79 9.87
N ARG A 75 -2.62 -9.57 9.81
CA ARG A 75 -3.35 -9.16 8.61
C ARG A 75 -3.98 -7.78 8.74
N ILE A 76 -3.95 -7.04 7.65
CA ILE A 76 -4.69 -5.79 7.45
C ILE A 76 -5.61 -5.98 6.25
N TYR A 77 -6.91 -5.79 6.45
CA TYR A 77 -7.93 -5.82 5.41
C TYR A 77 -8.21 -4.39 5.00
N MET A 78 -8.04 -4.09 3.72
CA MET A 78 -8.17 -2.74 3.18
C MET A 78 -8.91 -2.74 1.85
N GLU A 79 -9.41 -1.57 1.47
CA GLU A 79 -10.04 -1.33 0.17
C GLU A 79 -9.16 -1.81 -0.98
N TYR A 80 -9.78 -2.40 -1.99
CA TYR A 80 -9.10 -2.87 -3.18
C TYR A 80 -9.42 -1.98 -4.38
N PHE A 81 -8.41 -1.31 -4.92
CA PHE A 81 -8.52 -0.52 -6.14
C PHE A 81 -8.37 -1.41 -7.38
N GLY A 82 -9.39 -2.22 -7.68
CA GLY A 82 -9.31 -3.25 -8.72
C GLY A 82 -9.08 -2.75 -10.15
N GLU A 83 -9.45 -1.51 -10.45
CA GLU A 83 -9.26 -0.88 -11.76
C GLU A 83 -7.98 -0.05 -11.85
N ALA A 84 -7.27 0.15 -10.72
CA ALA A 84 -6.06 0.95 -10.68
C ALA A 84 -4.82 0.13 -11.06
N ILE A 85 -3.83 0.79 -11.65
CA ILE A 85 -2.50 0.24 -11.89
C ILE A 85 -1.47 0.93 -11.01
N THR A 86 -0.37 0.22 -10.71
CA THR A 86 0.72 0.82 -9.93
C THR A 86 1.48 1.85 -10.76
N ALA A 87 2.07 2.85 -10.10
CA ALA A 87 2.94 3.82 -10.78
C ALA A 87 4.07 3.13 -11.57
N LYS A 88 4.66 2.05 -11.01
CA LYS A 88 5.68 1.24 -11.71
C LYS A 88 5.15 0.65 -13.02
N GLU A 89 3.96 0.09 -13.00
CA GLU A 89 3.35 -0.50 -14.18
C GLU A 89 3.01 0.56 -15.24
N LEU A 90 2.47 1.70 -14.82
CA LEU A 90 2.24 2.84 -15.72
C LEU A 90 3.55 3.29 -16.39
N ILE A 91 4.62 3.48 -15.59
CA ILE A 91 5.94 3.85 -16.10
C ILE A 91 6.43 2.83 -17.15
N GLN A 92 6.33 1.53 -16.84
CA GLN A 92 6.73 0.48 -17.77
C GLN A 92 5.94 0.54 -19.09
N ARG A 93 4.60 0.61 -19.02
CA ARG A 93 3.73 0.68 -20.20
C ARG A 93 4.03 1.90 -21.08
N VAL A 94 4.26 3.05 -20.46
CA VAL A 94 4.52 4.31 -21.17
C VAL A 94 5.89 4.27 -21.86
N VAL A 95 6.94 3.82 -21.16
CA VAL A 95 8.30 3.75 -21.70
C VAL A 95 8.43 2.74 -22.84
N THR A 96 7.73 1.60 -22.78
CA THR A 96 7.82 0.57 -23.82
C THR A 96 6.85 0.79 -24.97
N GLY A 97 5.73 1.48 -24.74
CA GLY A 97 4.61 1.55 -25.69
C GLY A 97 4.46 2.85 -26.45
N HIS A 98 5.24 3.90 -26.13
CA HIS A 98 5.09 5.23 -26.73
C HIS A 98 6.43 5.80 -27.18
N SER A 99 6.38 6.86 -28.02
CA SER A 99 7.58 7.63 -28.38
C SER A 99 8.18 8.33 -27.15
N MET A 100 9.45 8.68 -27.23
CA MET A 100 10.16 9.36 -26.14
C MET A 100 9.48 10.67 -25.73
N GLU A 101 9.00 11.45 -26.70
CA GLU A 101 8.32 12.73 -26.47
C GLU A 101 7.02 12.54 -25.71
N THR A 102 6.22 11.54 -26.10
CA THR A 102 4.94 11.23 -25.44
C THR A 102 5.19 10.71 -24.03
N ALA A 103 6.17 9.83 -23.87
CA ALA A 103 6.55 9.28 -22.57
C ALA A 103 7.00 10.38 -21.61
N GLU A 104 7.81 11.33 -22.08
CA GLU A 104 8.29 12.45 -21.26
C GLU A 104 7.13 13.29 -20.71
N ILE A 105 6.12 13.60 -21.52
CA ILE A 105 4.95 14.39 -21.10
C ILE A 105 4.18 13.65 -20.00
N VAL A 106 3.86 12.37 -20.22
CA VAL A 106 3.09 11.56 -19.26
C VAL A 106 3.86 11.39 -17.94
N LEU A 107 5.16 11.11 -18.01
CA LEU A 107 6.01 10.92 -16.84
C LEU A 107 6.21 12.21 -16.05
N LYS A 108 6.36 13.36 -16.71
CA LYS A 108 6.39 14.68 -16.04
C LYS A 108 5.11 14.92 -15.26
N ASN A 109 3.94 14.65 -15.85
CA ASN A 109 2.65 14.80 -15.17
C ASN A 109 2.53 13.87 -13.95
N LEU A 110 2.94 12.60 -14.08
CA LEU A 110 2.95 11.64 -12.97
C LEU A 110 3.87 12.12 -11.83
N CYS A 111 5.09 12.55 -12.15
CA CYS A 111 6.04 13.06 -11.17
C CYS A 111 5.50 14.30 -10.44
N THR A 112 4.83 15.22 -11.15
CA THR A 112 4.20 16.39 -10.54
C THR A 112 3.11 15.98 -9.56
N GLN A 113 2.21 15.06 -9.94
CA GLN A 113 1.15 14.58 -9.05
C GLN A 113 1.70 13.87 -7.81
N VAL A 114 2.69 13.00 -7.98
CA VAL A 114 3.37 12.32 -6.86
C VAL A 114 4.05 13.34 -5.95
N GLY A 115 4.74 14.33 -6.53
CA GLY A 115 5.39 15.41 -5.79
C GLY A 115 4.40 16.24 -4.97
N THR A 116 3.24 16.57 -5.53
CA THR A 116 2.16 17.27 -4.80
C THR A 116 1.67 16.46 -3.61
N ILE A 117 1.37 15.16 -3.79
CA ILE A 117 0.91 14.28 -2.72
C ILE A 117 1.97 14.15 -1.61
N ILE A 118 3.25 14.02 -1.98
CA ILE A 118 4.36 13.99 -1.00
C ILE A 118 4.47 15.33 -0.26
N GLY A 119 4.29 16.45 -0.96
CA GLY A 119 4.25 17.78 -0.35
C GLY A 119 3.12 17.90 0.69
N GLU A 120 1.93 17.38 0.38
CA GLU A 120 0.79 17.32 1.28
C GLU A 120 1.05 16.42 2.49
N LEU A 121 1.69 15.26 2.29
CA LEU A 121 2.10 14.37 3.38
C LEU A 121 3.00 15.12 4.37
N HIS A 122 4.05 15.76 3.87
CA HIS A 122 5.00 16.51 4.70
C HIS A 122 4.34 17.71 5.40
N ALA A 123 3.46 18.45 4.72
CA ALA A 123 2.70 19.56 5.31
C ALA A 123 1.82 19.10 6.49
N ASN A 124 1.40 17.83 6.49
CA ASN A 124 0.64 17.18 7.55
C ASN A 124 1.51 16.37 8.54
N ASN A 125 2.84 16.57 8.51
CA ASN A 125 3.84 15.88 9.34
C ASN A 125 3.83 14.34 9.18
N ILE A 126 3.43 13.85 8.00
CA ILE A 126 3.46 12.43 7.64
C ILE A 126 4.72 12.20 6.81
N ILE A 127 5.48 11.14 7.14
CA ILE A 127 6.77 10.79 6.54
C ILE A 127 6.63 9.44 5.84
#